data_AF-A0A956EXD2-F1
#
_entry.id   AF-A0A956EXD2-F1
#
_cell.length_a   1.000
_cell.length_b   1.000
_cell.length_c   1.000
_cell.angle_alpha   90.00
_cell.angle_beta   90.00
_cell.angle_gamma   90.00
#
_symmetry.space_group_name_H-M   'P 1'
#
loop_
_entity.id
_entity.type
_entity.pdbx_description
1 polymer ?
#
loop_
_entity_poly.entity_id
_entity_poly.type
_entity_poly.pdbx_seq_one_letter_code
_entity_poly.pdbx_strand_id
1 'polypeptide(L)'
;MPPELVALNPRLRSLANASESELLGAVASGGDTKQAAQAEFYSRHVHYLFAVLVKQQHRLRRVVGISAEDLVQDTFHRAFSRAHTFSADGIEDPDHLRRRTRAWLGRIAQNLLIDAVRQSSEIADSAALERLEDEPPPSSRPPPDSQRPVAELSPAERMTRAFQRLSEREQDVLRVSALYYRAGDEHQRLPNDVSQELAKRWQTSNENIRAIRSRALKKLKGWVEELEASGLQGAEAP
;
A
#
# COMPACT_ATOMS: atom_id res chain seq x y z
N MET A 1 6.97 -27.01 10.86
CA MET A 1 7.75 -27.45 12.03
C MET A 1 7.19 -28.79 12.49
N PRO A 2 8.01 -29.83 12.68
CA PRO A 2 7.50 -31.14 13.08
C PRO A 2 6.91 -31.08 14.50
N PRO A 3 5.75 -31.71 14.74
CA PRO A 3 5.02 -31.64 16.01
C PRO A 3 5.79 -32.25 17.21
N GLU A 4 6.80 -33.08 16.95
CA GLU A 4 7.58 -33.75 18.00
C GLU A 4 8.50 -32.81 18.81
N LEU A 5 8.97 -31.70 18.22
CA LEU A 5 9.86 -30.76 18.93
C LEU A 5 9.11 -29.86 19.94
N VAL A 6 7.80 -29.70 19.77
CA VAL A 6 6.93 -28.94 20.71
C VAL A 6 6.62 -29.78 21.96
N ALA A 7 6.68 -31.11 21.85
CA ALA A 7 6.31 -32.02 22.93
C ALA A 7 7.34 -32.09 24.07
N LEU A 8 8.62 -31.76 23.85
CA LEU A 8 9.70 -32.01 24.82
C LEU A 8 10.27 -30.76 25.50
N ASN A 9 9.82 -29.55 25.17
CA ASN A 9 10.35 -28.33 25.77
C ASN A 9 9.25 -27.53 26.51
N PRO A 10 9.24 -27.49 27.85
CA PRO A 10 8.20 -26.80 28.62
C PRO A 10 8.13 -25.29 28.33
N ARG A 11 9.25 -24.69 27.93
CA ARG A 11 9.30 -23.27 27.51
C ARG A 11 8.56 -23.04 26.17
N LEU A 12 8.59 -24.00 25.25
CA LEU A 12 7.86 -23.91 23.98
C LEU A 12 6.34 -24.09 24.17
N ARG A 13 5.92 -24.99 25.07
CA ARG A 13 4.51 -25.13 25.45
C ARG A 13 3.96 -23.87 26.14
N SER A 14 4.79 -23.20 26.93
CA SER A 14 4.42 -21.92 27.56
C SER A 14 4.15 -20.83 26.52
N LEU A 15 4.93 -20.77 25.42
CA LEU A 15 4.72 -19.79 24.35
C LEU A 15 3.51 -20.11 23.48
N ALA A 16 3.19 -21.39 23.26
CA ALA A 16 1.98 -21.80 22.54
C ALA A 16 0.67 -21.34 23.21
N ASN A 17 0.69 -21.08 24.52
CA ASN A 17 -0.44 -20.53 25.26
C ASN A 17 -0.27 -19.05 25.63
N ALA A 18 0.88 -18.45 25.32
CA ALA A 18 1.15 -17.05 25.59
C ALA A 18 0.21 -16.15 24.77
N SER A 19 -0.22 -15.06 25.38
CA SER A 19 -0.93 -13.96 24.74
C SER A 19 -0.06 -13.24 23.70
N GLU A 20 -0.69 -12.46 22.83
CA GLU A 20 0.03 -11.67 21.81
C GLU A 20 1.00 -10.67 22.43
N SER A 21 0.63 -10.09 23.59
CA SER A 21 1.46 -9.15 24.32
C SER A 21 2.69 -9.82 24.92
N GLU A 22 2.55 -11.04 25.44
CA GLU A 22 3.68 -11.81 25.97
C GLU A 22 4.64 -12.25 24.86
N LEU A 23 4.12 -12.68 23.71
CA LEU A 23 4.94 -13.02 22.54
C LEU A 23 5.73 -11.80 22.06
N LEU A 24 5.06 -10.66 21.83
CA LEU A 24 5.74 -9.44 21.37
C LEU A 24 6.68 -8.86 22.43
N GLY A 25 6.33 -8.97 23.71
CA GLY A 25 7.23 -8.63 24.82
C GLY A 25 8.50 -9.48 24.81
N ALA A 26 8.40 -10.79 24.62
CA ALA A 26 9.55 -11.67 24.49
C ALA A 26 10.42 -11.33 23.25
N VAL A 27 9.79 -10.93 22.14
CA VAL A 27 10.52 -10.47 20.95
C VAL A 27 11.28 -9.17 21.21
N ALA A 28 10.65 -8.22 21.90
CA ALA A 28 11.24 -6.92 22.24
C ALA A 28 12.42 -7.04 23.22
N SER A 29 12.32 -7.93 24.21
CA SER A 29 13.35 -8.17 25.23
C SER A 29 14.62 -8.82 24.69
N GLY A 30 14.56 -9.46 23.51
CA GLY A 30 15.76 -9.87 22.78
C GLY A 30 16.49 -11.13 23.28
N GLY A 31 15.95 -11.87 24.24
CA GLY A 31 16.60 -13.05 24.85
C GLY A 31 16.39 -14.38 24.09
N ASP A 32 16.75 -15.49 24.74
CA ASP A 32 16.73 -16.85 24.16
C ASP A 32 15.37 -17.28 23.58
N THR A 33 14.27 -16.71 24.09
CA THR A 33 12.91 -17.02 23.64
C THR A 33 12.48 -16.23 22.41
N LYS A 34 13.28 -15.25 21.95
CA LYS A 34 12.92 -14.35 20.85
C LYS A 34 12.51 -15.10 19.59
N GLN A 35 13.34 -16.05 19.14
CA GLN A 35 13.07 -16.77 17.89
C GLN A 35 11.83 -17.65 18.00
N ALA A 36 11.63 -18.32 19.13
CA ALA A 36 10.45 -19.14 19.38
C ALA A 36 9.18 -18.28 19.44
N ALA A 37 9.24 -17.11 20.09
CA ALA A 37 8.14 -16.17 20.14
C ALA A 37 7.81 -15.58 18.77
N GLN A 38 8.82 -15.26 17.94
CA GLN A 38 8.62 -14.84 16.55
C GLN A 38 7.94 -15.93 15.72
N ALA A 39 8.39 -17.17 15.83
CA ALA A 39 7.84 -18.30 15.07
C ALA A 39 6.37 -18.57 15.44
N GLU A 40 6.05 -18.54 16.73
CA GLU A 40 4.68 -18.73 17.23
C GLU A 40 3.77 -17.56 16.85
N PHE A 41 4.24 -16.31 16.97
CA PHE A 41 3.48 -15.15 16.53
C PHE A 41 3.23 -15.19 15.01
N TYR A 42 4.26 -15.55 14.23
CA TYR A 42 4.14 -15.68 12.77
C TYR A 42 3.11 -16.73 12.39
N SER A 43 3.18 -17.94 12.96
CA SER A 43 2.27 -19.05 12.62
C SER A 43 0.79 -18.69 12.85
N ARG A 44 0.49 -17.95 13.93
CA ARG A 44 -0.88 -17.53 14.28
C ARG A 44 -1.49 -16.52 13.32
N HIS A 45 -0.68 -15.63 12.76
CA HIS A 45 -1.19 -14.47 12.01
C HIS A 45 -0.90 -14.52 10.51
N VAL A 46 0.05 -15.34 10.04
CA VAL A 46 0.47 -15.37 8.64
C VAL A 46 -0.69 -15.64 7.69
N HIS A 47 -1.54 -16.65 7.96
CA HIS A 47 -2.65 -16.98 7.09
C HIS A 47 -3.71 -15.88 7.01
N TYR A 48 -4.02 -15.26 8.14
CA TYR A 48 -4.95 -14.13 8.18
C TYR A 48 -4.40 -12.94 7.39
N LEU A 49 -3.14 -12.55 7.68
CA LEU A 49 -2.51 -11.40 7.05
C LEU A 49 -2.38 -11.62 5.54
N PHE A 50 -1.89 -12.79 5.11
CA PHE A 50 -1.80 -13.14 3.71
C PHE A 50 -3.18 -13.07 3.01
N ALA A 51 -4.23 -13.64 3.61
CA ALA A 51 -5.57 -13.59 3.03
C ALA A 51 -6.12 -12.15 2.89
N VAL A 52 -5.85 -11.27 3.87
CA VAL A 52 -6.23 -9.86 3.80
C VAL A 52 -5.42 -9.14 2.72
N LEU A 53 -4.11 -9.36 2.68
CA LEU A 53 -3.22 -8.70 1.73
C LEU A 53 -3.47 -9.16 0.30
N VAL A 54 -3.74 -10.43 0.03
CA VAL A 54 -4.13 -10.90 -1.33
C VAL A 54 -5.39 -10.18 -1.81
N LYS A 55 -6.42 -10.05 -0.95
CA LYS A 55 -7.65 -9.32 -1.30
C LYS A 55 -7.41 -7.85 -1.62
N GLN A 56 -6.52 -7.18 -0.88
CA GLN A 56 -6.14 -5.79 -1.14
C GLN A 56 -5.20 -5.67 -2.35
N GLN A 57 -4.29 -6.63 -2.52
CA GLN A 57 -3.29 -6.66 -3.57
C GLN A 57 -3.95 -6.83 -4.94
N HIS A 58 -5.04 -7.57 -5.10
CA HIS A 58 -5.77 -7.56 -6.38
C HIS A 58 -6.18 -6.16 -6.84
N ARG A 59 -6.35 -5.20 -5.92
CA ARG A 59 -6.60 -3.79 -6.24
C ARG A 59 -5.33 -2.99 -6.53
N LEU A 60 -4.15 -3.44 -6.07
CA LEU A 60 -2.89 -2.67 -6.05
C LEU A 60 -1.74 -3.27 -6.88
N ARG A 61 -1.81 -4.55 -7.27
CA ARG A 61 -0.74 -5.30 -7.98
C ARG A 61 -0.32 -4.65 -9.29
N ARG A 62 -1.24 -3.93 -9.94
CA ARG A 62 -0.98 -3.20 -11.19
C ARG A 62 -0.13 -1.93 -10.99
N VAL A 63 0.05 -1.46 -9.75
CA VAL A 63 0.63 -0.14 -9.45
C VAL A 63 2.06 -0.25 -8.90
N VAL A 64 2.39 -1.29 -8.13
CA VAL A 64 3.63 -1.33 -7.32
C VAL A 64 4.52 -2.54 -7.61
N GLY A 65 4.02 -3.57 -8.30
CA GLY A 65 4.81 -4.77 -8.62
C GLY A 65 5.20 -5.67 -7.43
N ILE A 66 4.77 -5.36 -6.20
CA ILE A 66 5.10 -6.12 -4.99
C ILE A 66 4.18 -7.35 -4.83
N SER A 67 4.78 -8.51 -4.53
CA SER A 67 4.06 -9.76 -4.23
C SER A 67 3.40 -9.74 -2.84
N ALA A 68 2.39 -10.58 -2.59
CA ALA A 68 1.74 -10.59 -1.27
C ALA A 68 2.65 -11.26 -0.24
N GLU A 69 3.44 -12.22 -0.71
CA GLU A 69 4.46 -12.95 -0.01
C GLU A 69 5.53 -12.00 0.55
N ASP A 70 6.10 -11.14 -0.32
CA ASP A 70 7.10 -10.14 0.09
C ASP A 70 6.51 -9.16 1.10
N LEU A 71 5.29 -8.66 0.84
CA LEU A 71 4.65 -7.72 1.74
C LEU A 71 4.34 -8.35 3.11
N VAL A 72 3.94 -9.62 3.17
CA VAL A 72 3.78 -10.35 4.43
C VAL A 72 5.11 -10.45 5.16
N GLN A 73 6.18 -10.85 4.46
CA GLN A 73 7.50 -11.00 5.05
C GLN A 73 8.01 -9.67 5.64
N ASP A 74 7.93 -8.59 4.86
CA ASP A 74 8.34 -7.25 5.29
C ASP A 74 7.48 -6.73 6.45
N THR A 75 6.18 -7.04 6.44
CA THR A 75 5.28 -6.69 7.54
C THR A 75 5.72 -7.33 8.84
N PHE A 76 6.01 -8.64 8.84
CA PHE A 76 6.49 -9.33 10.05
C PHE A 76 7.89 -8.87 10.46
N HIS A 77 8.79 -8.63 9.50
CA HIS A 77 10.11 -8.07 9.81
C HIS A 77 9.99 -6.70 10.51
N ARG A 78 9.11 -5.83 10.01
CA ARG A 78 8.83 -4.53 10.62
C ARG A 78 8.11 -4.64 11.97
N ALA A 79 7.17 -5.59 12.10
CA ALA A 79 6.48 -5.85 13.36
C ALA A 79 7.45 -6.29 14.45
N PHE A 80 8.36 -7.22 14.15
CA PHE A 80 9.33 -7.71 15.13
C PHE A 80 10.38 -6.67 15.51
N SER A 81 10.89 -5.88 14.56
CA SER A 81 11.81 -4.77 14.85
C SER A 81 11.16 -3.67 15.70
N ARG A 82 9.83 -3.51 15.60
CA ARG A 82 9.05 -2.54 16.37
C ARG A 82 8.17 -3.17 17.45
N ALA A 83 8.48 -4.39 17.89
CA ALA A 83 7.66 -5.12 18.86
C ALA A 83 7.45 -4.34 20.16
N HIS A 84 8.46 -3.58 20.60
CA HIS A 84 8.41 -2.70 21.77
C HIS A 84 7.37 -1.56 21.68
N THR A 85 6.86 -1.26 20.48
CA THR A 85 5.83 -0.21 20.27
C THR A 85 4.40 -0.74 20.35
N PHE A 86 4.24 -2.06 20.43
CA PHE A 86 2.92 -2.66 20.61
C PHE A 86 2.45 -2.44 22.05
N SER A 87 1.21 -1.97 22.21
CA SER A 87 0.56 -1.81 23.50
C SER A 87 -0.77 -2.56 23.49
N ALA A 88 -0.95 -3.38 24.54
CA ALA A 88 -2.16 -4.12 24.85
C ALA A 88 -3.00 -3.44 25.95
N ASP A 89 -2.70 -2.18 26.27
CA ASP A 89 -3.21 -1.52 27.48
C ASP A 89 -4.74 -1.59 27.57
N GLY A 90 -5.23 -2.10 28.70
CA GLY A 90 -6.65 -2.21 29.01
C GLY A 90 -7.42 -3.30 28.24
N ILE A 91 -6.73 -4.25 27.60
CA ILE A 91 -7.37 -5.36 26.86
C ILE A 91 -7.16 -6.68 27.60
N GLU A 92 -8.19 -7.13 28.32
CA GLU A 92 -8.18 -8.42 29.02
C GLU A 92 -8.74 -9.57 28.15
N ASP A 93 -9.68 -9.27 27.25
CA ASP A 93 -10.28 -10.27 26.36
C ASP A 93 -9.29 -10.74 25.26
N PRO A 94 -8.96 -12.05 25.20
CA PRO A 94 -8.07 -12.59 24.18
C PRO A 94 -8.53 -12.32 22.73
N ASP A 95 -9.84 -12.28 22.47
CA ASP A 95 -10.34 -12.04 21.12
C ASP A 95 -10.23 -10.56 20.72
N HIS A 96 -10.46 -9.64 21.66
CA HIS A 96 -10.14 -8.23 21.49
C HIS A 96 -8.63 -8.04 21.23
N LEU A 97 -7.76 -8.72 21.98
CA LEU A 97 -6.32 -8.60 21.81
C LEU A 97 -5.86 -9.13 20.44
N ARG A 98 -6.43 -10.26 19.99
CA ARG A 98 -6.18 -10.79 18.64
C ARG A 98 -6.61 -9.81 17.55
N ARG A 99 -7.80 -9.21 17.67
CA ARG A 99 -8.27 -8.18 16.72
C ARG A 99 -7.38 -6.93 16.72
N ARG A 100 -6.95 -6.47 17.89
CA ARG A 100 -6.02 -5.34 18.06
C ARG A 100 -4.69 -5.62 17.37
N THR A 101 -4.14 -6.81 17.57
CA THR A 101 -2.89 -7.28 16.95
C THR A 101 -3.00 -7.31 15.43
N ARG A 102 -4.08 -7.88 14.90
CA ARG A 102 -4.36 -7.90 13.46
C ARG A 102 -4.51 -6.51 12.86
N ALA A 103 -5.17 -5.59 13.57
CA ALA A 103 -5.29 -4.20 13.15
C ALA A 103 -3.92 -3.48 13.14
N TRP A 104 -3.06 -3.78 14.12
CA TRP A 104 -1.70 -3.26 14.18
C TRP A 104 -0.83 -3.79 13.01
N LEU A 105 -0.87 -5.10 12.72
CA LEU A 105 -0.21 -5.68 11.55
C LEU A 105 -0.72 -5.09 10.24
N GLY A 106 -2.04 -4.92 10.11
CA GLY A 106 -2.65 -4.27 8.94
C GLY A 106 -2.15 -2.83 8.75
N ARG A 107 -1.95 -2.07 9.84
CA ARG A 107 -1.39 -0.72 9.78
C ARG A 107 0.07 -0.71 9.33
N ILE A 108 0.87 -1.69 9.75
CA ILE A 108 2.26 -1.84 9.29
C ILE A 108 2.29 -2.15 7.79
N ALA A 109 1.52 -3.14 7.34
CA ALA A 109 1.46 -3.52 5.93
C ALA A 109 0.99 -2.36 5.03
N GLN A 110 -0.01 -1.62 5.50
CA GLN A 110 -0.50 -0.41 4.82
C GLN A 110 0.61 0.64 4.65
N ASN A 111 1.41 0.87 5.68
CA ASN A 111 2.53 1.82 5.62
C ASN A 111 3.61 1.36 4.63
N LEU A 112 3.92 0.06 4.60
CA LEU A 112 4.86 -0.50 3.63
C LEU A 112 4.37 -0.34 2.18
N LEU A 113 3.07 -0.54 1.93
CA LEU A 113 2.48 -0.28 0.62
C LEU A 113 2.58 1.19 0.21
N ILE A 114 2.35 2.11 1.15
CA ILE A 114 2.50 3.55 0.92
C ILE A 114 3.95 3.88 0.58
N ASP A 115 4.90 3.37 1.36
CA ASP A 115 6.33 3.58 1.14
C ASP A 115 6.78 3.03 -0.22
N ALA A 116 6.28 1.87 -0.62
CA ALA A 116 6.57 1.30 -1.92
C ALA A 116 5.99 2.11 -3.09
N VAL A 117 4.73 2.57 -2.99
CA VAL A 117 4.12 3.46 -4.00
C VAL A 117 4.95 4.74 -4.17
N ARG A 118 5.51 5.26 -3.07
CA ARG A 118 6.37 6.45 -3.10
C ARG A 118 7.67 6.17 -3.84
N GLN A 119 8.37 5.08 -3.48
CA GLN A 119 9.63 4.70 -4.12
C GLN A 119 9.45 4.38 -5.61
N SER A 120 8.34 3.74 -6.01
CA SER A 120 8.06 3.50 -7.43
C SER A 120 7.87 4.79 -8.23
N SER A 121 7.36 5.87 -7.62
CA SER A 121 7.29 7.19 -8.27
C SER A 121 8.68 7.79 -8.43
N GLU A 122 9.48 7.81 -7.36
CA GLU A 122 10.84 8.38 -7.38
C GLU A 122 11.76 7.66 -8.37
N ILE A 123 11.67 6.32 -8.48
CA ILE A 123 12.44 5.54 -9.45
C ILE A 123 11.98 5.83 -10.88
N ALA A 124 10.68 6.01 -11.12
CA ALA A 124 10.18 6.38 -12.44
C ALA A 124 10.69 7.76 -12.87
N ASP A 125 10.78 8.71 -11.92
CA ASP A 125 11.29 10.06 -12.16
C ASP A 125 12.80 10.05 -12.38
N SER A 126 13.56 9.29 -11.58
CA SER A 126 15.00 9.12 -11.74
C SER A 126 15.36 8.42 -13.05
N ALA A 127 14.65 7.37 -13.44
CA ALA A 127 14.89 6.65 -14.68
C ALA A 127 14.46 7.47 -15.92
N ALA A 128 13.54 8.43 -15.76
CA ALA A 128 13.21 9.40 -16.81
C ALA A 128 14.31 10.46 -16.96
N LEU A 129 14.94 10.88 -15.85
CA LEU A 129 16.08 11.81 -15.85
C LEU A 129 17.36 11.15 -16.40
N GLU A 130 17.67 9.92 -16.00
CA GLU A 130 18.85 9.18 -16.47
C GLU A 130 18.76 8.87 -17.99
N ARG A 131 17.55 8.62 -18.50
CA ARG A 131 17.32 8.48 -19.96
C ARG A 131 17.49 9.78 -20.74
N LEU A 132 17.39 10.95 -20.10
CA LEU A 132 17.65 12.25 -20.75
C LEU A 132 19.16 12.55 -20.86
N GLU A 133 20.01 11.87 -20.08
CA GLU A 133 21.45 12.14 -20.01
C GLU A 133 22.28 11.25 -20.96
N ASP A 134 21.79 10.08 -21.37
CA ASP A 134 22.54 9.09 -22.17
C ASP A 134 22.04 8.86 -23.62
N GLU A 135 20.92 9.46 -24.04
CA GLU A 135 20.40 9.29 -25.41
C GLU A 135 20.53 10.59 -26.23
N PRO A 136 21.08 10.57 -27.47
CA PRO A 136 20.86 11.68 -28.40
C PRO A 136 19.34 11.89 -28.57
N PRO A 137 18.86 13.14 -28.76
CA PRO A 137 17.44 13.45 -28.71
C PRO A 137 16.67 12.48 -29.61
N PRO A 138 15.67 11.75 -29.10
CA PRO A 138 14.93 10.80 -29.91
C PRO A 138 14.34 11.57 -31.07
N SER A 139 14.81 11.23 -32.28
CA SER A 139 14.25 11.72 -33.53
C SER A 139 12.82 11.22 -33.61
N SER A 140 11.89 12.03 -33.10
CA SER A 140 10.45 12.06 -33.39
C SER A 140 9.83 10.71 -33.78
N ARG A 141 10.08 9.65 -33.02
CA ARG A 141 9.40 8.38 -33.21
C ARG A 141 8.35 8.30 -32.10
N PRO A 142 7.07 8.58 -32.42
CA PRO A 142 6.02 8.45 -31.42
C PRO A 142 6.02 7.00 -30.91
N PRO A 143 5.80 6.76 -29.60
CA PRO A 143 5.56 5.40 -29.12
C PRO A 143 4.44 4.76 -29.95
N PRO A 144 4.48 3.43 -30.20
CA PRO A 144 3.55 2.74 -31.10
C PRO A 144 2.06 2.90 -30.73
N ASP A 145 1.75 3.45 -29.56
CA ASP A 145 0.40 3.76 -29.07
C ASP A 145 -0.07 5.22 -29.26
N SER A 146 0.74 6.08 -29.89
CA SER A 146 0.37 7.50 -30.10
C SER A 146 -0.65 7.73 -31.21
N GLN A 147 -0.98 6.69 -31.98
CA GLN A 147 -1.89 6.77 -33.14
C GLN A 147 -3.15 5.90 -32.99
N ARG A 148 -3.31 5.16 -31.88
CA ARG A 148 -4.56 4.43 -31.66
C ARG A 148 -5.68 5.44 -31.39
N PRO A 149 -6.81 5.37 -32.12
CA PRO A 149 -7.97 6.21 -31.83
C PRO A 149 -8.35 6.08 -30.36
N VAL A 150 -8.71 7.20 -29.73
CA VAL A 150 -9.18 7.23 -28.33
C VAL A 150 -10.36 6.27 -28.11
N ALA A 151 -11.13 6.01 -29.17
CA ALA A 151 -12.23 5.04 -29.23
C ALA A 151 -11.81 3.59 -28.91
N GLU A 152 -10.57 3.21 -29.23
CA GLU A 152 -10.06 1.85 -29.01
C GLU A 152 -9.41 1.65 -27.64
N LEU A 153 -9.25 2.73 -26.86
CA LEU A 153 -8.69 2.62 -25.53
C LEU A 153 -9.66 1.88 -24.61
N SER A 154 -9.17 0.92 -23.85
CA SER A 154 -9.90 0.35 -22.73
C SER A 154 -10.18 1.43 -21.66
N PRO A 155 -11.19 1.25 -20.81
CA PRO A 155 -11.43 2.15 -19.68
C PRO A 155 -10.18 2.36 -18.79
N ALA A 156 -9.35 1.32 -18.65
CA ALA A 156 -8.10 1.39 -17.89
C ALA A 156 -7.03 2.27 -18.57
N GLU A 157 -6.94 2.25 -19.90
CA GLU A 157 -6.00 3.10 -20.65
C GLU A 157 -6.43 4.56 -20.66
N ARG A 158 -7.74 4.85 -20.79
CA ARG A 158 -8.26 6.23 -20.63
C ARG A 158 -7.96 6.78 -19.25
N MET A 159 -8.20 5.99 -18.21
CA MET A 159 -7.87 6.35 -16.83
C MET A 159 -6.37 6.63 -16.68
N THR A 160 -5.51 5.76 -17.22
CA THR A 160 -4.05 5.94 -17.17
C THR A 160 -3.61 7.25 -17.85
N ARG A 161 -4.11 7.53 -19.06
CA ARG A 161 -3.80 8.77 -19.78
C ARG A 161 -4.30 10.02 -19.04
N ALA A 162 -5.53 9.98 -18.52
CA ALA A 162 -6.07 11.08 -17.71
C ALA A 162 -5.25 11.29 -16.43
N PHE A 163 -4.79 10.22 -15.79
CA PHE A 163 -3.95 10.28 -14.59
C PHE A 163 -2.59 10.92 -14.87
N GLN A 164 -1.97 10.60 -16.01
CA GLN A 164 -0.68 11.17 -16.43
C GLN A 164 -0.74 12.69 -16.70
N ARG A 165 -1.92 13.26 -16.97
CA ARG A 165 -2.12 14.71 -17.14
C ARG A 165 -2.08 15.49 -15.82
N LEU A 166 -2.19 14.81 -14.67
CA LEU A 166 -2.10 15.45 -13.36
C LEU A 166 -0.66 15.87 -13.07
N SER A 167 -0.48 16.95 -12.31
CA SER A 167 0.84 17.29 -11.78
C SER A 167 1.37 16.18 -10.86
N GLU A 168 2.68 16.06 -10.73
CA GLU A 168 3.34 15.08 -9.85
C GLU A 168 2.74 15.09 -8.43
N ARG A 169 2.54 16.29 -7.88
CA ARG A 169 1.88 16.49 -6.58
C ARG A 169 0.46 15.93 -6.52
N GLU A 170 -0.32 16.14 -7.56
CA GLU A 170 -1.68 15.61 -7.64
C GLU A 170 -1.65 14.08 -7.79
N GLN A 171 -0.72 13.54 -8.60
CA GLN A 171 -0.53 12.10 -8.77
C GLN A 171 -0.15 11.41 -7.46
N ASP A 172 0.83 11.94 -6.71
CA ASP A 172 1.27 11.39 -5.42
C ASP A 172 0.11 11.40 -4.40
N VAL A 173 -0.57 12.54 -4.25
CA VAL A 173 -1.74 12.65 -3.36
C VAL A 173 -2.82 11.65 -3.74
N LEU A 174 -3.12 11.48 -5.03
CA LEU A 174 -4.13 10.52 -5.48
C LEU A 174 -3.69 9.07 -5.28
N ARG A 175 -2.45 8.69 -5.63
CA ARG A 175 -1.90 7.35 -5.41
C ARG A 175 -1.97 6.95 -3.95
N VAL A 176 -1.47 7.80 -3.04
CA VAL A 176 -1.51 7.55 -1.60
C VAL A 176 -2.97 7.47 -1.10
N SER A 177 -3.84 8.36 -1.58
CA SER A 177 -5.25 8.35 -1.16
C SER A 177 -6.04 7.14 -1.64
N ALA A 178 -5.70 6.58 -2.81
CA ALA A 178 -6.35 5.38 -3.34
C ALA A 178 -6.12 4.17 -2.43
N LEU A 179 -5.01 4.12 -1.69
CA LEU A 179 -4.72 3.06 -0.72
C LEU A 179 -5.68 3.06 0.48
N TYR A 180 -6.37 4.18 0.71
CA TYR A 180 -7.37 4.33 1.77
C TYR A 180 -8.80 4.25 1.23
N TYR A 181 -8.97 3.91 -0.05
CA TYR A 181 -10.28 3.90 -0.68
C TYR A 181 -11.14 2.71 -0.23
N ARG A 182 -12.33 3.00 0.29
CA ARG A 182 -13.35 2.02 0.72
C ARG A 182 -14.62 2.18 -0.13
N ALA A 183 -14.84 1.27 -1.07
CA ALA A 183 -16.05 1.28 -1.89
C ALA A 183 -17.30 1.25 -1.00
N GLY A 184 -18.18 2.25 -1.14
CA GLY A 184 -19.42 2.40 -0.36
C GLY A 184 -19.43 3.54 0.67
N ASP A 185 -18.26 4.11 1.03
CA ASP A 185 -18.19 5.25 1.94
C ASP A 185 -18.28 6.58 1.16
N GLU A 186 -19.27 7.42 1.48
CA GLU A 186 -19.50 8.74 0.83
C GLU A 186 -18.47 9.82 1.23
N HIS A 187 -17.86 9.69 2.42
CA HIS A 187 -16.96 10.70 3.00
C HIS A 187 -15.63 10.12 3.44
N GLN A 188 -14.91 9.53 2.50
CA GLN A 188 -13.61 8.92 2.78
C GLN A 188 -12.55 9.97 3.08
N ARG A 189 -12.21 10.09 4.36
CA ARG A 189 -11.16 10.96 4.83
C ARG A 189 -9.84 10.20 4.91
N LEU A 190 -8.79 10.79 4.33
CA LEU A 190 -7.42 10.34 4.56
C LEU A 190 -7.11 10.40 6.06
N PRO A 191 -6.48 9.37 6.64
CA PRO A 191 -5.98 9.45 8.02
C PRO A 191 -5.12 10.71 8.24
N ASN A 192 -5.20 11.28 9.45
CA ASN A 192 -4.57 12.58 9.74
C ASN A 192 -3.04 12.51 9.63
N ASP A 193 -2.43 11.43 10.09
CA ASP A 193 -1.00 11.14 9.98
C ASP A 193 -0.53 11.09 8.53
N VAL A 194 -1.30 10.43 7.65
CA VAL A 194 -1.01 10.37 6.21
C VAL A 194 -1.13 11.74 5.57
N SER A 195 -2.15 12.51 5.97
CA SER A 195 -2.34 13.88 5.49
C SER A 195 -1.18 14.78 5.93
N GLN A 196 -0.71 14.64 7.17
CA GLN A 196 0.41 15.39 7.72
C GLN A 196 1.71 15.08 6.99
N GLU A 197 1.92 13.81 6.63
CA GLU A 197 3.11 13.41 5.90
C GLU A 197 3.12 13.95 4.46
N LEU A 198 1.99 13.87 3.75
CA LEU A 198 1.83 14.51 2.44
C LEU A 198 2.02 16.03 2.53
N ALA A 199 1.48 16.65 3.59
CA ALA A 199 1.64 18.08 3.84
C ALA A 199 3.11 18.44 4.06
N LYS A 200 3.85 17.65 4.85
CA LYS A 200 5.29 17.84 5.07
C LYS A 200 6.09 17.71 3.77
N ARG A 201 5.82 16.67 2.97
CA ARG A 201 6.52 16.40 1.69
C ARG A 201 6.37 17.57 0.72
N TRP A 202 5.14 18.01 0.50
CA TRP A 202 4.82 19.07 -0.46
C TRP A 202 4.87 20.46 0.17
N GLN A 203 5.47 20.58 1.35
CA GLN A 203 5.64 21.84 2.10
C GLN A 203 4.35 22.66 2.16
N THR A 204 3.26 22.01 2.54
CA THR A 204 1.91 22.56 2.54
C THR A 204 1.14 22.19 3.80
N SER A 205 -0.16 22.45 3.84
CA SER A 205 -1.03 22.15 4.98
C SER A 205 -1.92 20.93 4.73
N ASN A 206 -2.43 20.31 5.81
CA ASN A 206 -3.41 19.22 5.72
C ASN A 206 -4.67 19.62 4.95
N GLU A 207 -5.10 20.88 5.10
CA GLU A 207 -6.24 21.42 4.38
C GLU A 207 -5.97 21.53 2.89
N ASN A 208 -4.76 21.98 2.51
CA ASN A 208 -4.33 22.01 1.12
C ASN A 208 -4.23 20.60 0.53
N ILE A 209 -3.77 19.59 1.27
CA ILE A 209 -3.78 18.19 0.79
C ILE A 209 -5.21 17.72 0.48
N ARG A 210 -6.20 18.05 1.33
CA ARG A 210 -7.61 17.72 1.05
C ARG A 210 -8.13 18.44 -0.19
N ALA A 211 -7.81 19.73 -0.33
CA ALA A 211 -8.19 20.53 -1.50
C ALA A 211 -7.54 19.99 -2.79
N ILE A 212 -6.26 19.64 -2.76
CA ILE A 212 -5.52 19.02 -3.87
C ILE A 212 -6.21 17.72 -4.27
N ARG A 213 -6.49 16.82 -3.32
CA ARG A 213 -7.19 15.55 -3.60
C ARG A 213 -8.56 15.79 -4.27
N SER A 214 -9.37 16.67 -3.70
CA SER A 214 -10.71 16.97 -4.24
C SER A 214 -10.63 17.54 -5.66
N ARG A 215 -9.74 18.50 -5.90
CA ARG A 215 -9.55 19.12 -7.22
C ARG A 215 -8.97 18.13 -8.24
N ALA A 216 -8.00 17.32 -7.84
CA ALA A 216 -7.39 16.31 -8.70
C ALA A 216 -8.40 15.23 -9.10
N LEU A 217 -9.24 14.74 -8.18
CA LEU A 217 -10.33 13.82 -8.51
C LEU A 217 -11.33 14.45 -9.49
N LYS A 218 -11.68 15.73 -9.32
CA LYS A 218 -12.57 16.45 -10.23
C LYS A 218 -11.96 16.57 -11.63
N LYS A 219 -10.67 16.93 -11.74
CA LYS A 219 -9.92 16.98 -13.00
C LYS A 219 -9.90 15.61 -13.69
N LEU A 220 -9.56 14.57 -12.93
CA LEU A 220 -9.46 13.20 -13.44
C LEU A 220 -10.79 12.72 -14.00
N LYS A 221 -11.89 12.93 -13.27
CA LYS A 221 -13.25 12.60 -13.75
C LYS A 221 -13.57 13.33 -15.05
N GLY A 222 -13.35 14.65 -15.10
CA GLY A 222 -13.63 15.45 -16.30
C GLY A 222 -12.82 15.02 -17.51
N TRP A 223 -11.54 14.67 -17.34
CA TRP A 223 -10.70 14.19 -18.45
C TRP A 223 -11.07 12.77 -18.90
N VAL A 224 -11.53 11.90 -18.02
CA VAL A 224 -12.04 10.58 -18.41
C VAL A 224 -13.33 10.73 -19.22
N GLU A 225 -14.26 11.59 -18.78
CA GLU A 225 -15.49 11.91 -19.52
C GLU A 225 -15.21 12.55 -20.89
N GLU A 226 -14.22 13.46 -20.95
CA GLU A 226 -13.73 14.06 -22.21
C GLU A 226 -13.22 12.98 -23.18
N LEU A 227 -12.36 12.08 -22.69
CA LEU A 227 -11.82 10.98 -23.51
C LEU A 227 -12.90 9.97 -23.95
N GLU A 228 -13.93 9.76 -23.11
CA GLU A 228 -15.08 8.92 -23.48
C GLU A 228 -15.93 9.59 -24.56
N ALA A 229 -16.21 10.88 -24.44
CA ALA A 229 -16.98 11.65 -25.42
C ALA A 229 -16.24 11.77 -26.77
N SER A 230 -14.92 12.02 -26.75
CA SER A 230 -14.11 12.06 -27.98
C SER A 230 -13.95 10.69 -28.65
N GLY A 231 -13.98 9.59 -27.87
CA GLY A 231 -14.00 8.23 -28.40
C GLY A 231 -15.31 7.87 -29.12
N LEU A 232 -16.44 8.41 -28.65
CA LEU A 232 -17.75 8.21 -29.29
C LEU A 232 -17.91 9.00 -30.58
N GLN A 233 -17.38 10.23 -30.66
CA GLN A 233 -17.46 11.08 -31.85
C GLN A 233 -16.58 10.58 -33.02
N GLY A 234 -15.50 9.86 -32.74
CA GLY A 234 -14.64 9.26 -33.77
C GLY A 234 -15.21 7.98 -34.42
N ALA A 235 -16.25 7.38 -33.82
CA ALA A 235 -16.91 6.18 -34.35
C ALA A 235 -18.09 6.50 -35.31
N GLU A 236 -18.47 7.78 -35.43
CA GLU A 236 -19.58 8.26 -36.26
C GLU A 236 -19.15 9.01 -37.53
N ALA A 237 -17.84 9.08 -37.83
CA ALA A 237 -17.38 9.62 -39.10
C ALA A 237 -17.38 8.53 -40.20
N PRO A 238 -18.07 8.73 -41.33
CA PRO A 238 -18.30 7.72 -42.38
C PRO A 238 -17.06 7.36 -43.20
#